data_AF-V4J1T5-F1
#
_entry.id   AF-V4J1T5-F1
#
_cell.length_a   1.000
_cell.length_b   1.000
_cell.length_c   1.000
_cell.angle_alpha   90.00
_cell.angle_beta   90.00
_cell.angle_gamma   90.00
#
_symmetry.space_group_name_H-M   'P 1'
#
loop_
_entity.id
_entity.type
_entity.pdbx_description
1 polymer ?
#
loop_
_entity_poly.entity_id
_entity_poly.type
_entity_poly.pdbx_seq_one_letter_code
_entity_poly.pdbx_strand_id
1 'polypeptide(L)'
;MKKLLLLLVCAGAFMFGGHVVLNASDSAQEEEEYYDEDEFGPEALIIWESPVRGVVFSHKTHTYEMGLSCEDCHDEIFEMEAGYAETEDDFNMEAMYEGKYCGACHDGDMAFAANTRCTTCHIGVRGVARLTGESEESSHH
;
A
#
# COMPACT_ATOMS: atom_id res chain seq x y z
N MET A 1 61.44 -9.29 -50.06
CA MET A 1 61.99 -10.67 -49.91
C MET A 1 60.87 -11.51 -49.27
N LYS A 2 60.02 -12.22 -50.03
CA LYS A 2 60.08 -13.70 -50.25
C LYS A 2 60.43 -14.43 -48.94
N LYS A 3 59.53 -15.18 -48.28
CA LYS A 3 59.04 -16.55 -48.62
C LYS A 3 57.88 -16.89 -47.64
N LEU A 4 56.70 -17.36 -48.07
CA LEU A 4 56.33 -18.76 -48.39
C LEU A 4 56.30 -19.67 -47.13
N LEU A 5 55.13 -19.87 -46.49
CA LEU A 5 54.18 -21.01 -46.61
C LEU A 5 54.56 -22.24 -45.75
N LEU A 6 53.70 -22.64 -44.80
CA LEU A 6 53.13 -24.00 -44.76
C LEU A 6 51.95 -24.10 -43.76
N LEU A 7 50.85 -24.65 -44.27
CA LEU A 7 49.68 -25.17 -43.54
C LEU A 7 50.04 -26.44 -42.77
N LEU A 8 49.39 -26.69 -41.62
CA LEU A 8 48.99 -28.04 -41.19
C LEU A 8 47.89 -27.98 -40.10
N VAL A 9 46.67 -28.17 -40.56
CA VAL A 9 45.53 -28.89 -39.97
C VAL A 9 45.82 -29.60 -38.63
N CYS A 10 45.06 -29.27 -37.59
CA CYS A 10 44.49 -30.25 -36.67
C CYS A 10 43.14 -29.73 -36.16
N ALA A 11 42.07 -30.34 -36.66
CA ALA A 11 40.76 -30.27 -36.06
C ALA A 11 40.83 -30.82 -34.62
N GLY A 12 40.60 -29.96 -33.62
CA GLY A 12 40.16 -30.36 -32.29
C GLY A 12 38.78 -29.75 -32.11
N ALA A 13 37.71 -30.48 -32.40
CA ALA A 13 37.05 -31.32 -31.40
C ALA A 13 36.69 -30.51 -30.15
N PHE A 14 35.48 -29.96 -30.17
CA PHE A 14 34.52 -30.06 -29.07
C PHE A 14 35.12 -30.00 -27.65
N MET A 15 35.28 -28.79 -27.14
CA MET A 15 35.16 -28.55 -25.70
C MET A 15 34.13 -27.44 -25.54
N PHE A 16 32.91 -27.89 -25.26
CA PHE A 16 31.86 -27.13 -24.59
C PHE A 16 32.49 -26.39 -23.41
N GLY A 17 32.67 -25.08 -23.55
CA GLY A 17 33.34 -24.24 -22.57
C GLY A 17 32.61 -22.92 -22.42
N GLY A 18 31.41 -22.99 -21.86
CA GLY A 18 30.76 -21.95 -21.07
C GLY A 18 30.97 -20.50 -21.49
N HIS A 19 30.21 -20.03 -22.47
CA HIS A 19 29.62 -18.70 -22.36
C HIS A 19 28.18 -18.89 -21.88
N VAL A 20 28.03 -19.04 -20.57
CA VAL A 20 26.76 -18.74 -19.92
C VAL A 20 26.56 -17.25 -20.15
N VAL A 21 25.70 -16.93 -21.10
CA VAL A 21 25.06 -15.63 -21.17
C VAL A 21 24.23 -15.56 -19.89
N LEU A 22 24.76 -14.88 -18.87
CA LEU A 22 24.00 -14.46 -17.70
C LEU A 22 22.91 -13.51 -18.20
N ASN A 23 21.79 -14.08 -18.61
CA ASN A 23 20.53 -13.36 -18.70
C ASN A 23 20.06 -13.19 -17.25
N ALA A 24 20.42 -12.08 -16.61
CA ALA A 24 19.82 -11.63 -15.36
C ALA A 24 18.42 -11.05 -15.65
N SER A 25 17.59 -11.86 -16.29
CA SER A 25 16.21 -11.58 -16.65
C SER A 25 15.38 -12.80 -16.27
N ASP A 26 15.37 -13.12 -14.98
CA ASP A 26 14.34 -13.96 -14.40
C ASP A 26 14.23 -13.65 -12.91
N SER A 27 13.01 -13.29 -12.47
CA SER A 27 12.59 -12.94 -11.10
C SER A 27 13.05 -11.59 -10.51
N ALA A 28 13.01 -10.53 -11.32
CA ALA A 28 12.48 -9.24 -10.84
C ALA A 28 10.93 -9.25 -10.88
N GLN A 29 10.34 -10.40 -10.55
CA GLN A 29 8.92 -10.67 -10.42
C GLN A 29 8.78 -11.62 -9.22
N GLU A 30 7.94 -11.21 -8.27
CA GLU A 30 7.51 -11.92 -7.06
C GLU A 30 8.49 -11.91 -5.87
N GLU A 31 8.90 -10.71 -5.44
CA GLU A 31 8.65 -10.39 -4.02
C GLU A 31 7.20 -9.89 -3.95
N GLU A 32 6.23 -10.79 -4.09
CA GLU A 32 4.96 -10.57 -3.40
C GLU A 32 5.30 -10.67 -1.94
N GLU A 33 5.64 -9.52 -1.36
CA GLU A 33 5.74 -9.40 0.06
C GLU A 33 4.43 -9.92 0.66
N TYR A 34 4.54 -11.04 1.36
CA TYR A 34 3.43 -11.69 2.00
C TYR A 34 2.86 -10.72 3.05
N TYR A 35 1.69 -10.15 2.76
CA TYR A 35 0.97 -9.32 3.71
C TYR A 35 0.27 -10.23 4.71
N ASP A 36 0.76 -10.23 5.95
CA ASP A 36 0.17 -10.97 7.05
C ASP A 36 -0.89 -10.09 7.75
N GLU A 37 -2.17 -10.40 7.55
CA GLU A 37 -3.27 -9.66 8.18
C GLU A 37 -3.30 -9.81 9.70
N ASP A 38 -2.69 -10.87 10.27
CA ASP A 38 -2.60 -11.04 11.72
C ASP A 38 -1.52 -10.12 12.32
N GLU A 39 -0.49 -9.77 11.55
CA GLU A 39 0.58 -8.86 11.97
C GLU A 39 0.23 -7.40 11.69
N PHE A 40 -0.33 -7.12 10.52
CA PHE A 40 -0.54 -5.75 10.02
C PHE A 40 -2.00 -5.31 10.04
N GLY A 41 -2.94 -6.18 10.39
CA GLY A 41 -4.37 -5.90 10.35
C GLY A 41 -4.97 -6.05 8.94
N PRO A 42 -6.30 -5.88 8.79
CA PRO A 42 -7.02 -6.15 7.54
C PRO A 42 -6.46 -5.39 6.34
N GLU A 43 -6.24 -6.07 5.21
CA GLU A 43 -5.76 -5.40 4.00
C GLU A 43 -6.84 -4.51 3.37
N ALA A 44 -8.11 -4.89 3.54
CA ALA A 44 -9.24 -4.12 3.06
C ALA A 44 -9.32 -2.73 3.71
N LEU A 45 -9.59 -1.71 2.89
CA LEU A 45 -9.79 -0.35 3.40
C LEU A 45 -11.03 -0.29 4.28
N ILE A 46 -10.92 0.42 5.40
CA ILE A 46 -12.09 0.88 6.14
C ILE A 46 -12.66 2.08 5.39
N ILE A 47 -13.95 2.03 5.07
CA ILE A 47 -14.70 3.13 4.48
C ILE A 47 -15.72 3.57 5.53
N TRP A 48 -15.54 4.77 6.05
CA TRP A 48 -16.49 5.36 7.00
C TRP A 48 -17.71 5.90 6.25
N GLU A 49 -18.89 5.59 6.77
CA GLU A 49 -20.21 5.96 6.26
C GLU A 49 -20.81 7.16 7.03
N SER A 50 -20.42 7.35 8.30
CA SER A 50 -20.92 8.40 9.18
C SER A 50 -19.77 9.07 9.96
N PRO A 51 -19.87 10.38 10.31
CA PRO A 51 -20.93 11.34 9.98
C PRO A 51 -20.92 11.80 8.51
N VAL A 52 -19.85 11.49 7.77
CA VAL A 52 -19.72 11.84 6.35
C VAL A 52 -19.23 10.61 5.58
N ARG A 53 -20.03 10.14 4.62
CA ARG A 53 -19.67 9.01 3.76
C ARG A 53 -18.42 9.31 2.92
N GLY A 54 -17.54 8.32 2.86
CA GLY A 54 -16.38 8.32 1.97
C GLY A 54 -15.16 8.97 2.58
N VAL A 55 -14.92 8.68 3.86
CA VAL A 55 -13.61 8.78 4.48
C VAL A 55 -12.97 7.40 4.44
N VAL A 56 -11.68 7.31 4.11
CA VAL A 56 -10.98 6.03 4.04
C VAL A 56 -9.84 5.94 5.03
N PHE A 57 -9.61 4.73 5.56
CA PHE A 57 -8.46 4.38 6.39
C PHE A 57 -7.85 3.06 5.87
N SER A 58 -6.51 2.97 5.94
CA SER A 58 -5.75 1.80 5.51
C SER A 58 -4.87 1.31 6.66
N HIS A 59 -5.08 0.08 7.12
CA HIS A 59 -4.14 -0.55 8.07
C HIS A 59 -2.76 -0.66 7.44
N LYS A 60 -2.66 -1.23 6.24
CA LYS A 60 -1.40 -1.37 5.49
C LYS A 60 -0.52 -0.12 5.51
N THR A 61 -1.06 1.07 5.26
CA THR A 61 -0.25 2.29 5.32
C THR A 61 0.25 2.60 6.73
N HIS A 62 -0.55 2.37 7.77
CA HIS A 62 -0.20 2.71 9.14
C HIS A 62 0.67 1.65 9.82
N THR A 63 0.36 0.37 9.65
CA THR A 63 1.04 -0.74 10.32
C THR A 63 2.22 -1.25 9.50
N TYR A 64 1.98 -1.58 8.23
CA TYR A 64 2.98 -2.19 7.37
C TYR A 64 3.97 -1.15 6.80
N GLU A 65 3.49 -0.04 6.23
CA GLU A 65 4.37 0.97 5.61
C GLU A 65 5.02 1.93 6.61
N MET A 66 4.30 2.30 7.69
CA MET A 66 4.77 3.23 8.72
C MET A 66 5.31 2.54 9.97
N GLY A 67 5.04 1.24 10.16
CA GLY A 67 5.58 0.46 11.29
C GLY A 67 4.87 0.69 12.63
N LEU A 68 3.62 1.17 12.62
CA LEU A 68 2.82 1.26 13.85
C LEU A 68 2.35 -0.13 14.28
N SER A 69 2.34 -0.35 15.59
CA SER A 69 1.82 -1.56 16.21
C SER A 69 0.30 -1.46 16.44
N CYS A 70 -0.35 -2.60 16.68
CA CYS A 70 -1.78 -2.63 16.96
C CYS A 70 -2.15 -1.80 18.20
N GLU A 71 -1.28 -1.80 19.22
CA GLU A 71 -1.46 -1.08 20.48
C GLU A 71 -1.31 0.44 20.37
N ASP A 72 -0.69 0.94 19.30
CA ASP A 72 -0.60 2.39 19.04
C ASP A 72 -1.97 3.00 18.71
N CYS A 73 -2.94 2.17 18.29
CA CYS A 73 -4.30 2.59 17.96
C CYS A 73 -5.36 1.95 18.86
N HIS A 74 -5.18 0.67 19.24
CA HIS A 74 -6.21 -0.12 19.90
C HIS A 74 -5.86 -0.48 21.36
N ASP A 75 -6.80 -0.43 22.30
CA ASP A 75 -8.18 0.05 22.22
C ASP A 75 -8.32 1.55 22.61
N GLU A 76 -7.19 2.24 22.84
CA GLU A 76 -7.20 3.61 23.39
C GLU A 76 -7.75 4.66 22.43
N ILE A 77 -7.39 4.60 21.14
CA ILE A 77 -7.82 5.60 20.13
C ILE A 77 -9.04 5.09 19.36
N PHE A 78 -9.04 3.80 19.03
CA PHE A 78 -10.13 3.13 18.33
C PHE A 78 -10.39 1.76 18.95
N GLU A 79 -11.66 1.36 19.02
CA GLU A 79 -12.02 -0.03 19.32
C GLU A 79 -11.65 -0.95 18.14
N MET A 80 -11.38 -2.23 18.43
CA MET A 80 -11.16 -3.26 17.39
C MET A 80 -12.49 -3.73 16.76
N GLU A 81 -13.37 -2.77 16.44
CA GLU A 81 -14.66 -2.98 15.80
C GLU A 81 -14.89 -1.90 14.73
N ALA A 82 -14.91 -2.32 13.47
CA ALA A 82 -15.11 -1.42 12.35
C ALA A 82 -16.47 -0.70 12.45
N GLY A 83 -16.45 0.63 12.36
CA GLY A 83 -17.64 1.46 12.48
C GLY A 83 -18.02 1.84 13.92
N TYR A 84 -17.35 1.31 14.95
CA TYR A 84 -17.66 1.67 16.35
C TYR A 84 -17.58 3.18 16.59
N ALA A 85 -16.52 3.83 16.12
CA ALA A 85 -16.35 5.28 16.28
C ALA A 85 -17.51 6.09 15.66
N GLU A 86 -18.22 5.57 14.66
CA GLU A 86 -19.39 6.24 14.08
C GLU A 86 -20.57 6.37 15.05
N THR A 87 -20.55 5.57 16.13
CA THR A 87 -21.58 5.60 17.18
C THR A 87 -21.30 6.65 18.25
N GLU A 88 -20.09 7.20 18.28
CA GLU A 88 -19.68 8.24 19.23
C GLU A 88 -20.09 9.63 18.75
N ASP A 89 -20.72 10.40 19.63
CA ASP A 89 -21.23 11.75 19.33
C ASP A 89 -20.10 12.74 18.96
N ASP A 90 -18.88 12.49 19.44
CA ASP A 90 -17.71 13.32 19.19
C ASP A 90 -16.81 12.81 18.05
N PHE A 91 -17.21 11.80 17.26
CA PHE A 91 -16.47 11.39 16.07
C PHE A 91 -16.64 12.40 14.91
N ASN A 92 -15.96 13.54 15.04
CA ASN A 92 -16.02 14.65 14.13
C ASN A 92 -14.67 15.39 14.05
N MET A 93 -14.55 16.32 13.10
CA MET A 93 -13.29 17.04 12.88
C MET A 93 -12.87 17.93 14.06
N GLU A 94 -13.80 18.43 14.87
CA GLU A 94 -13.45 19.25 16.03
C GLU A 94 -12.68 18.41 17.06
N ALA A 95 -13.19 17.22 17.38
CA ALA A 95 -12.50 16.27 18.24
C ALA A 95 -11.12 15.88 17.67
N MET A 96 -11.01 15.72 16.34
CA MET A 96 -9.71 15.47 15.71
C MET A 96 -8.74 16.66 15.89
N TYR A 97 -9.21 17.90 15.85
CA TYR A 97 -8.37 19.07 16.14
C TYR A 97 -7.96 19.16 17.61
N GLU A 98 -8.73 18.53 18.50
CA GLU A 98 -8.42 18.38 19.92
C GLU A 98 -7.56 17.14 20.24
N GLY A 99 -7.07 16.42 19.23
CA GLY A 99 -6.14 15.29 19.39
C GLY A 99 -6.82 13.93 19.58
N LYS A 100 -8.11 13.79 19.24
CA LYS A 100 -8.81 12.50 19.29
C LYS A 100 -8.82 11.80 17.93
N TYR A 101 -9.08 10.49 17.94
CA TYR A 101 -9.21 9.68 16.73
C TYR A 101 -8.00 9.84 15.79
N CYS A 102 -8.24 10.11 14.49
CA CYS A 102 -7.20 10.40 13.51
C CYS A 102 -6.29 11.55 13.95
N GLY A 103 -6.84 12.52 14.67
CA GLY A 103 -6.14 13.71 15.14
C GLY A 103 -5.11 13.46 16.24
N ALA A 104 -5.12 12.28 16.88
CA ALA A 104 -4.09 11.89 17.86
C ALA A 104 -2.69 11.87 17.23
N CYS A 105 -2.59 11.58 15.93
CA CYS A 105 -1.34 11.57 15.17
C CYS A 105 -1.36 12.58 14.00
N HIS A 106 -2.52 12.86 13.39
CA HIS A 106 -2.67 13.89 12.35
C HIS A 106 -2.80 15.31 12.95
N ASP A 107 -1.84 15.67 13.79
CA ASP A 107 -1.78 16.92 14.56
C ASP A 107 -0.93 18.02 13.89
N GLY A 108 -0.11 17.65 12.89
CA GLY A 108 0.83 18.55 12.23
C GLY A 108 2.27 18.42 12.71
N ASP A 109 2.53 17.61 13.73
CA ASP A 109 3.86 17.31 14.25
C ASP A 109 4.25 15.86 13.90
N MET A 110 3.44 14.87 14.33
CA MET A 110 3.70 13.46 14.05
C MET A 110 3.37 13.11 12.59
N ALA A 111 2.21 13.55 12.11
CA ALA A 111 1.80 13.42 10.72
C ALA A 111 1.23 14.74 10.20
N PHE A 112 0.83 14.78 8.93
CA PHE A 112 0.19 15.98 8.39
C PHE A 112 -1.08 16.32 9.19
N ALA A 113 -1.27 17.61 9.49
CA ALA A 113 -2.43 18.06 10.25
C ALA A 113 -3.74 17.78 9.51
N ALA A 114 -4.74 17.26 10.23
CA ALA A 114 -6.05 16.86 9.68
C ALA A 114 -6.80 18.00 8.97
N ASN A 115 -6.51 19.26 9.32
CA ASN A 115 -7.10 20.45 8.70
C ASN A 115 -6.40 20.94 7.42
N THR A 116 -5.36 20.25 6.93
CA THR A 116 -4.58 20.72 5.77
C THR A 116 -4.76 19.92 4.49
N ARG A 117 -5.11 18.63 4.59
CA ARG A 117 -5.13 17.69 3.45
C ARG A 117 -6.42 16.87 3.39
N CYS A 118 -7.56 17.56 3.35
CA CYS A 118 -8.89 16.96 3.45
C CYS A 118 -9.11 15.79 2.46
N THR A 119 -8.66 15.94 1.21
CA THR A 119 -8.89 14.94 0.15
C THR A 119 -8.02 13.69 0.26
N THR A 120 -7.07 13.64 1.19
CA THR A 120 -6.30 12.42 1.47
C THR A 120 -7.18 11.36 2.10
N CYS A 121 -8.10 11.76 3.00
CA CYS A 121 -9.02 10.84 3.65
C CYS A 121 -10.43 10.96 3.07
N HIS A 122 -10.93 12.17 2.83
CA HIS A 122 -12.28 12.43 2.33
C HIS A 122 -12.34 12.33 0.80
N ILE A 123 -12.57 11.12 0.30
CA ILE A 123 -12.70 10.85 -1.15
C ILE A 123 -14.14 11.03 -1.65
N GLY A 124 -15.11 11.11 -0.72
CA GLY A 124 -16.53 11.30 -0.99
C GLY A 124 -17.17 10.14 -1.76
N VAL A 125 -18.48 10.24 -2.00
CA VAL A 125 -19.28 9.16 -2.63
C VAL A 125 -18.77 8.74 -4.01
N ARG A 126 -18.19 9.67 -4.78
CA ARG A 126 -17.60 9.37 -6.09
C ARG A 126 -16.26 8.65 -5.96
N GLY A 127 -15.49 8.94 -4.92
CA GLY A 127 -14.26 8.22 -4.61
C GLY A 127 -14.57 6.80 -4.21
N VAL A 128 -15.51 6.63 -3.27
CA VAL A 128 -16.00 5.32 -2.82
C VAL A 128 -16.48 4.49 -4.01
N ALA A 129 -17.38 5.00 -4.85
CA ALA A 129 -17.91 4.25 -5.98
C ALA A 129 -16.84 3.77 -7.00
N ARG A 130 -15.71 4.48 -7.09
CA ARG A 130 -14.56 4.06 -7.92
C ARG A 130 -13.72 3.00 -7.22
N LEU A 131 -13.55 3.10 -5.90
CA LEU A 131 -12.81 2.10 -5.11
C LEU A 131 -13.57 0.77 -5.03
N THR A 132 -14.88 0.82 -4.85
CA THR A 132 -15.74 -0.36 -4.65
C THR A 132 -16.29 -0.94 -5.94
N GLY A 133 -16.25 -0.18 -7.04
CA GLY A 133 -16.87 -0.56 -8.32
C GLY A 133 -18.38 -0.32 -8.40
N GLU A 134 -18.99 0.37 -7.42
CA GLU A 134 -20.44 0.65 -7.40
C GLU A 134 -20.95 1.51 -8.59
N SER A 135 -20.07 2.12 -9.39
CA SER A 135 -20.47 3.11 -10.41
C SER A 135 -21.09 2.57 -11.71
N GLU A 136 -21.09 1.26 -11.97
CA GLU A 136 -21.60 0.73 -13.25
C GLU A 136 -23.11 0.47 -13.28
N GLU A 137 -23.80 0.38 -12.13
CA GLU A 137 -25.18 -0.10 -12.09
C GLU A 137 -26.26 1.00 -12.06
N SER A 138 -25.87 2.27 -11.86
CA SER A 138 -26.83 3.37 -11.63
C SER A 138 -26.93 4.41 -12.76
N SER A 139 -26.26 4.23 -13.91
CA SER A 139 -26.22 5.24 -14.99
C SER A 139 -27.19 5.01 -16.16
N HIS A 140 -28.19 4.14 -15.99
CA HIS A 140 -29.22 3.88 -16.99
C HIS A 140 -30.63 4.23 -16.50
N HIS A 141 -30.89 5.51 -16.23
CA HIS A 141 -32.24 6.08 -16.19
C HIS A 141 -32.27 7.44 -16.87
#